data_AF-A0A255HVV5-F1
#
_entry.id   AF-A0A255HVV5-F1
#
_cell.length_a   1.000
_cell.length_b   1.000
_cell.length_c   1.000
_cell.angle_alpha   90.00
_cell.angle_beta   90.00
_cell.angle_gamma   90.00
#
_symmetry.space_group_name_H-M   'P 1'
#
loop_
_entity.id
_entity.type
_entity.pdbx_description
1 polymer ?
#
loop_
_entity_poly.entity_id
_entity_poly.type
_entity_poly.pdbx_seq_one_letter_code
_entity_poly.pdbx_strand_id
1 'polypeptide(L)'
;MLALVIVYMNGKPGGNSESACNDAIDSGLKLVANGSLDGARQKLATAKNVCTGKSSAKAEDLQAAIAKAGAASSGCQRSVKAIEKALDGKRLQSAGEAIAKLDVDCAGAATVESLRKQLARQQAAAASVQVGVRQALDNQDASAAQSGIARLEAIDREYPELKQLKADSQALNTPAPAPLDPAPTRPAQAELAVPRAVERAVPAAVPVPAPAVDNGAAMRNEMAQSFLRDAERAMADGRFDAAKTYLDSARRVDPNNPRIDNLSRRVRERERQVLQTETTIK
;
A
#
# COMPACT_ATOMS: atom_id res chain seq x y z
N MET A 1 -40.29 66.50 -8.31
CA MET A 1 -40.96 65.73 -9.38
C MET A 1 -40.19 64.44 -9.56
N LEU A 2 -40.57 63.34 -8.90
CA LEU A 2 -41.55 62.33 -9.34
C LEU A 2 -41.12 61.57 -10.60
N ALA A 3 -40.56 60.36 -10.41
CA ALA A 3 -41.12 59.11 -10.94
C ALA A 3 -40.42 57.91 -10.28
N LEU A 4 -41.00 57.44 -9.17
CA LEU A 4 -40.81 56.11 -8.62
C LEU A 4 -41.48 55.10 -9.55
N VAL A 5 -40.72 54.19 -10.14
CA VAL A 5 -41.28 52.96 -10.72
C VAL A 5 -41.14 51.87 -9.66
N ILE A 6 -42.09 51.85 -8.73
CA ILE A 6 -42.37 50.68 -7.90
C ILE A 6 -43.11 49.70 -8.80
N VAL A 7 -42.41 48.68 -9.30
CA VAL A 7 -43.05 47.50 -9.89
C VAL A 7 -43.66 46.71 -8.73
N TYR A 8 -44.92 46.98 -8.44
CA TYR A 8 -45.74 46.22 -7.51
C TYR A 8 -46.17 44.92 -8.21
N MET A 9 -45.35 43.86 -8.12
CA MET A 9 -45.78 42.51 -8.52
C MET A 9 -46.69 41.93 -7.45
N ASN A 10 -47.98 42.24 -7.56
CA ASN A 10 -49.06 41.54 -6.88
C ASN A 10 -49.33 40.22 -7.63
N GLY A 11 -48.53 39.20 -7.34
CA GLY A 11 -48.68 37.84 -7.87
C GLY A 11 -48.86 36.83 -6.74
N LYS A 12 -50.05 36.23 -6.68
CA LYS A 12 -50.47 35.04 -5.91
C LYS A 12 -49.29 34.22 -5.30
N PRO A 13 -49.13 34.17 -3.97
CA PRO A 13 -47.99 33.50 -3.33
C PRO A 13 -48.31 32.02 -3.12
N GLY A 14 -47.77 31.12 -3.95
CA GLY A 14 -47.94 29.69 -3.64
C GLY A 14 -47.48 28.67 -4.67
N GLY A 15 -47.00 29.06 -5.85
CA GLY A 15 -46.49 28.10 -6.84
C GLY A 15 -45.12 28.48 -7.41
N ASN A 16 -45.02 29.71 -7.95
CA ASN A 16 -43.83 30.14 -8.68
C ASN A 16 -42.65 30.50 -7.78
N SER A 17 -42.90 30.96 -6.56
CA SER A 17 -41.84 31.24 -5.58
C SER A 17 -41.23 29.96 -5.01
N GLU A 18 -42.03 28.92 -4.83
CA GLU A 18 -41.56 27.63 -4.33
C GLU A 18 -40.78 26.86 -5.40
N SER A 19 -41.20 26.91 -6.67
CA SER A 19 -40.40 26.36 -7.78
C SER A 19 -39.09 27.12 -7.96
N ALA A 20 -39.11 28.46 -7.97
CA ALA A 20 -37.89 29.26 -8.09
C ALA A 20 -36.93 29.08 -6.90
N CYS A 21 -37.47 28.88 -5.70
CA CYS A 21 -36.71 28.50 -4.51
C CYS A 21 -36.04 27.13 -4.72
N ASN A 22 -36.81 26.09 -5.07
CA ASN A 22 -36.26 24.74 -5.28
C ASN A 22 -35.21 24.73 -6.41
N ASP A 23 -35.44 25.45 -7.52
CA ASP A 23 -34.47 25.56 -8.62
C ASP A 23 -33.15 26.21 -8.18
N ALA A 24 -33.23 27.24 -7.33
CA ALA A 24 -32.05 27.89 -6.77
C ALA A 24 -31.29 26.97 -5.81
N ILE A 25 -32.01 26.19 -4.99
CA ILE A 25 -31.42 25.19 -4.09
C ILE A 25 -30.74 24.07 -4.88
N ASP A 26 -31.42 23.47 -5.85
CA ASP A 26 -30.88 22.37 -6.66
C ASP A 26 -29.67 22.83 -7.49
N SER A 27 -29.74 24.03 -8.06
CA SER A 27 -28.60 24.63 -8.75
C SER A 27 -27.44 24.89 -7.79
N GLY A 28 -27.72 25.38 -6.58
CA GLY A 28 -26.72 25.59 -5.54
C GLY A 28 -26.05 24.29 -5.11
N LEU A 29 -26.82 23.23 -4.86
CA LEU A 29 -26.30 21.91 -4.50
C LEU A 29 -25.45 21.29 -5.62
N LYS A 30 -25.87 21.44 -6.89
CA LYS A 30 -25.04 21.03 -8.04
C LYS A 30 -23.72 21.79 -8.10
N LEU A 31 -23.73 23.09 -7.80
CA LEU A 31 -22.49 23.89 -7.76
C LEU A 31 -21.59 23.48 -6.60
N VAL A 32 -22.14 23.14 -5.43
CA VAL A 32 -21.38 22.55 -4.32
C VAL A 32 -20.75 21.22 -4.75
N ALA A 33 -21.52 20.32 -5.37
CA ALA A 33 -21.03 19.04 -5.87
C ALA A 33 -19.93 19.18 -6.95
N ASN A 34 -20.05 20.21 -7.79
CA ASN A 34 -19.06 20.52 -8.83
C ASN A 34 -17.87 21.36 -8.30
N GLY A 35 -17.79 21.63 -6.98
CA GLY A 35 -16.69 22.37 -6.35
C GLY A 35 -16.72 23.90 -6.54
N SER A 36 -17.79 24.46 -7.10
CA SER A 36 -17.95 25.90 -7.31
C SER A 36 -18.66 26.57 -6.13
N LEU A 37 -17.90 26.86 -5.07
CA LEU A 37 -18.45 27.47 -3.85
C LEU A 37 -18.95 28.90 -4.06
N ASP A 38 -18.33 29.69 -4.93
CA ASP A 38 -18.73 31.07 -5.18
C ASP A 38 -20.06 31.14 -5.96
N GLY A 39 -20.24 30.26 -6.94
CA GLY A 39 -21.52 30.09 -7.63
C GLY A 39 -22.61 29.60 -6.67
N ALA A 40 -22.29 28.64 -5.79
CA ALA A 40 -23.22 28.14 -4.78
C ALA A 40 -23.64 29.24 -3.78
N ARG A 41 -22.73 30.11 -3.37
CA ARG A 41 -23.01 31.27 -2.49
C ARG A 41 -23.94 32.28 -3.17
N GLN A 42 -23.75 32.55 -4.46
CA GLN A 42 -24.68 33.41 -5.22
C GLN A 42 -26.09 32.79 -5.27
N LYS A 43 -26.18 31.48 -5.55
CA LYS A 43 -27.48 30.77 -5.56
C LYS A 43 -28.13 30.70 -4.18
N LEU A 44 -27.35 30.57 -3.11
CA LEU A 44 -27.85 30.68 -1.74
C LEU A 44 -28.42 32.07 -1.45
N ALA A 45 -27.78 33.15 -1.90
CA ALA A 45 -28.31 34.50 -1.73
C ALA A 45 -29.64 34.68 -2.48
N THR A 46 -29.75 34.13 -3.69
CA THR A 46 -31.03 34.09 -4.43
C THR A 46 -32.09 33.26 -3.69
N ALA A 47 -31.73 32.06 -3.20
CA ALA A 47 -32.62 31.19 -2.46
C ALA A 47 -33.15 31.86 -1.19
N LYS A 48 -32.30 32.54 -0.40
CA LYS A 48 -32.73 33.28 0.79
C LYS A 48 -33.73 34.40 0.52
N ASN A 49 -33.70 35.00 -0.67
CA ASN A 49 -34.62 36.06 -1.06
C ASN A 49 -35.97 35.53 -1.58
N VAL A 50 -36.01 34.29 -2.06
CA VAL A 50 -37.18 33.70 -2.75
C VAL A 50 -37.86 32.60 -1.92
N CYS A 51 -37.10 31.89 -1.08
CA CYS A 51 -37.59 30.87 -0.16
C CYS A 51 -38.20 31.52 1.08
N THR A 52 -39.48 31.26 1.34
CA THR A 52 -40.23 31.80 2.49
C THR A 52 -40.98 30.69 3.23
N GLY A 53 -41.14 30.82 4.56
CA GLY A 53 -41.88 29.85 5.35
C GLY A 53 -41.17 28.50 5.42
N LYS A 54 -41.85 27.39 5.07
CA LYS A 54 -41.30 26.02 5.18
C LYS A 54 -40.08 25.74 4.29
N SER A 55 -39.90 26.49 3.20
CA SER A 55 -38.76 26.31 2.29
C SER A 55 -37.48 27.04 2.76
N SER A 56 -37.56 27.85 3.82
CA SER A 56 -36.37 28.50 4.42
C SER A 56 -35.39 27.48 5.00
N ALA A 57 -35.89 26.38 5.58
CA ALA A 57 -35.06 25.29 6.09
C ALA A 57 -34.16 24.68 4.99
N LYS A 58 -34.65 24.56 3.75
CA LYS A 58 -33.84 24.07 2.62
C LYS A 58 -32.70 25.04 2.25
N ALA A 59 -32.92 26.35 2.42
CA ALA A 59 -31.87 27.33 2.23
C ALA A 59 -30.83 27.28 3.35
N GLU A 60 -31.24 26.96 4.58
CA GLU A 60 -30.32 26.67 5.68
C GLU A 60 -29.51 25.38 5.45
N ASP A 61 -30.14 24.33 4.91
CA ASP A 61 -29.45 23.10 4.51
C ASP A 61 -28.40 23.36 3.41
N LEU A 62 -28.75 24.17 2.39
CA LEU A 62 -27.79 24.60 1.37
C LEU A 62 -26.65 25.43 1.99
N GLN A 63 -26.94 26.32 2.93
CA GLN A 63 -25.92 27.08 3.65
C GLN A 63 -24.98 26.15 4.44
N ALA A 64 -25.53 25.15 5.12
CA ALA A 64 -24.75 24.14 5.83
C ALA A 64 -23.88 23.32 4.87
N ALA A 65 -24.40 22.93 3.70
CA ALA A 65 -23.66 22.23 2.66
C ALA A 65 -22.50 23.07 2.11
N ILE A 66 -22.72 24.36 1.84
CA ILE A 66 -21.67 25.29 1.40
C ILE A 66 -20.61 25.49 2.49
N ALA A 67 -21.02 25.64 3.74
CA ALA A 67 -20.10 25.78 4.88
C ALA A 67 -19.26 24.51 5.07
N LYS A 68 -19.87 23.33 4.98
CA LYS A 68 -19.20 22.03 5.06
C LYS A 68 -18.22 21.84 3.91
N ALA A 69 -18.62 22.14 2.67
CA ALA A 69 -17.75 22.04 1.50
C ALA A 69 -16.60 23.07 1.55
N GLY A 70 -16.85 24.28 2.08
CA GLY A 70 -15.81 25.28 2.35
C GLY A 70 -14.81 24.81 3.40
N ALA A 71 -15.28 24.28 4.53
CA ALA A 71 -14.43 23.70 5.57
C ALA A 71 -13.61 22.52 5.03
N ALA A 72 -14.24 21.62 4.28
CA ALA A 72 -13.60 20.50 3.60
C ALA A 72 -12.52 20.97 2.62
N SER A 73 -12.74 22.03 1.83
CA SER A 73 -11.74 22.58 0.90
C SER A 73 -10.49 23.12 1.62
N SER A 74 -10.67 23.86 2.72
CA SER A 74 -9.55 24.40 3.51
C SER A 74 -8.83 23.32 4.34
N GLY A 75 -9.57 22.32 4.81
CA GLY A 75 -9.01 21.13 5.46
C GLY A 75 -8.20 20.29 4.48
N CYS A 76 -8.79 20.02 3.30
CA CYS A 76 -8.16 19.30 2.20
C CYS A 76 -6.87 19.98 1.76
N GLN A 77 -6.87 21.30 1.55
CA GLN A 77 -5.67 22.04 1.16
C GLN A 77 -4.56 21.96 2.22
N ARG A 78 -4.91 22.00 3.52
CA ARG A 78 -3.94 21.80 4.60
C ARG A 78 -3.39 20.37 4.61
N SER A 79 -4.23 19.37 4.44
CA SER A 79 -3.81 17.97 4.36
C SER A 79 -2.92 17.71 3.15
N VAL A 80 -3.27 18.25 1.97
CA VAL A 80 -2.46 18.19 0.74
C VAL A 80 -1.08 18.77 0.97
N LYS A 81 -0.98 19.97 1.56
CA LYS A 81 0.32 20.57 1.91
C LYS A 81 1.12 19.74 2.92
N ALA A 82 0.45 19.08 3.86
CA ALA A 82 1.11 18.18 4.81
C ALA A 82 1.66 16.93 4.12
N ILE A 83 0.91 16.36 3.16
CA ILE A 83 1.34 15.22 2.34
C ILE A 83 2.53 15.61 1.45
N GLU A 84 2.47 16.76 0.77
CA GLU A 84 3.59 17.30 -0.02
C GLU A 84 4.85 17.43 0.83
N LYS A 85 4.74 18.03 2.02
CA LYS A 85 5.85 18.15 2.97
C LYS A 85 6.40 16.78 3.41
N ALA A 86 5.54 15.77 3.58
CA ALA A 86 5.98 14.42 3.91
C ALA A 86 6.73 13.76 2.73
N LEU A 87 6.24 13.92 1.50
CA LEU A 87 6.92 13.46 0.29
C LEU A 87 8.28 14.13 0.08
N ASP A 88 8.35 15.45 0.28
CA ASP A 88 9.60 16.21 0.21
C ASP A 88 10.59 15.75 1.28
N GLY A 89 10.08 15.49 2.48
CA GLY A 89 10.81 14.94 3.62
C GLY A 89 11.19 13.47 3.49
N LYS A 90 10.88 12.80 2.37
CA LYS A 90 11.17 11.38 2.11
C LYS A 90 10.51 10.46 3.13
N ARG A 91 9.29 10.77 3.54
CA ARG A 91 8.47 10.00 4.50
C ARG A 91 7.30 9.37 3.77
N LEU A 92 7.58 8.33 2.98
CA LEU A 92 6.58 7.76 2.07
C LEU A 92 5.45 7.06 2.84
N GLN A 93 5.78 6.41 3.97
CA GLN A 93 4.77 5.79 4.83
C GLN A 93 3.84 6.84 5.45
N SER A 94 4.39 7.88 6.06
CA SER A 94 3.60 9.01 6.58
C SER A 94 2.71 9.66 5.51
N ALA A 95 3.24 9.85 4.30
CA ALA A 95 2.48 10.41 3.18
C ALA A 95 1.31 9.48 2.76
N GLY A 96 1.54 8.17 2.70
CA GLY A 96 0.50 7.19 2.40
C GLY A 96 -0.62 7.16 3.45
N GLU A 97 -0.26 7.18 4.73
CA GLU A 97 -1.24 7.24 5.82
C GLU A 97 -2.04 8.55 5.81
N ALA A 98 -1.39 9.67 5.52
CA ALA A 98 -2.06 10.96 5.42
C ALA A 98 -3.04 11.01 4.24
N ILE A 99 -2.70 10.40 3.10
CA ILE A 99 -3.62 10.24 1.97
C ILE A 99 -4.81 9.35 2.32
N ALA A 100 -4.60 8.26 3.06
CA ALA A 100 -5.66 7.34 3.47
C ALA A 100 -6.66 7.97 4.46
N LYS A 101 -6.24 8.98 5.22
CA LYS A 101 -7.08 9.73 6.17
C LYS A 101 -7.84 10.90 5.53
N LEU A 102 -7.69 11.14 4.23
CA LEU A 102 -8.42 12.19 3.54
C LEU A 102 -9.91 11.84 3.46
N ASP A 103 -10.76 12.84 3.68
CA ASP A 103 -12.20 12.73 3.46
C ASP A 103 -12.52 12.43 1.98
N VAL A 104 -13.65 11.78 1.71
CA VAL A 104 -14.07 11.34 0.37
C VAL A 104 -14.11 12.51 -0.63
N ASP A 105 -14.54 13.70 -0.19
CA ASP A 105 -14.58 14.90 -1.03
C ASP A 105 -13.18 15.38 -1.43
N CYS A 106 -12.20 15.22 -0.54
CA CYS A 106 -10.80 15.55 -0.79
C CYS A 106 -10.07 14.45 -1.58
N ALA A 107 -10.39 13.20 -1.29
CA ALA A 107 -9.77 12.02 -1.89
C ALA A 107 -10.03 11.94 -3.40
N GLY A 108 -11.14 12.50 -3.91
CA GLY A 108 -11.47 12.58 -5.32
C GLY A 108 -10.82 13.76 -6.07
N ALA A 109 -10.12 14.65 -5.38
CA ALA A 109 -9.48 15.81 -6.02
C ALA A 109 -8.32 15.39 -6.94
N ALA A 110 -8.21 16.00 -8.12
CA ALA A 110 -7.17 15.70 -9.10
C ALA A 110 -5.73 15.88 -8.54
N THR A 111 -5.57 16.82 -7.61
CA THR A 111 -4.29 17.07 -6.90
C THR A 111 -3.88 15.89 -6.01
N VAL A 112 -4.83 15.30 -5.29
CA VAL A 112 -4.59 14.11 -4.45
C VAL A 112 -4.28 12.89 -5.32
N GLU A 113 -4.94 12.77 -6.47
CA GLU A 113 -4.64 11.71 -7.43
C GLU A 113 -3.21 11.83 -8.00
N SER A 114 -2.75 13.06 -8.28
CA SER A 114 -1.35 13.31 -8.65
C SER A 114 -0.38 12.90 -7.54
N LEU A 115 -0.70 13.23 -6.28
CA LEU A 115 0.11 12.84 -5.12
C LEU A 115 0.18 11.32 -4.93
N ARG A 116 -0.93 10.61 -5.11
CA ARG A 116 -0.97 9.13 -5.08
C ARG A 116 -0.05 8.52 -6.13
N LYS A 117 -0.11 9.04 -7.37
CA LYS A 117 0.78 8.59 -8.45
C LYS A 117 2.24 8.87 -8.13
N GLN A 118 2.55 10.03 -7.56
CA GLN A 118 3.90 10.38 -7.15
C GLN A 118 4.41 9.45 -6.03
N LEU A 119 3.59 9.19 -5.02
CA LEU A 119 3.89 8.26 -3.93
C LEU A 119 4.18 6.85 -4.49
N ALA A 120 3.31 6.33 -5.35
CA ALA A 120 3.48 5.00 -5.94
C ALA A 120 4.78 4.88 -6.75
N ARG A 121 5.16 5.93 -7.50
CA ARG A 121 6.44 5.98 -8.23
C ARG A 121 7.64 5.96 -7.28
N GLN A 122 7.59 6.71 -6.18
CA GLN A 122 8.66 6.72 -5.19
C GLN A 122 8.77 5.37 -4.47
N GLN A 123 7.65 4.74 -4.12
CA GLN A 123 7.63 3.40 -3.52
C GLN A 123 8.19 2.34 -4.47
N ALA A 124 7.87 2.41 -5.77
CA ALA A 124 8.45 1.53 -6.78
C ALA A 124 9.97 1.73 -6.92
N ALA A 125 10.44 2.98 -6.85
CA ALA A 125 11.88 3.28 -6.85
C ALA A 125 12.59 2.76 -5.58
N ALA A 126 11.96 2.89 -4.41
CA ALA A 126 12.51 2.32 -3.17
C ALA A 126 12.61 0.79 -3.25
N ALA A 127 11.57 0.12 -3.76
CA ALA A 127 11.57 -1.33 -3.95
C ALA A 127 12.65 -1.80 -4.93
N SER A 128 12.90 -1.07 -6.02
CA SER A 128 13.98 -1.44 -6.96
C SER A 128 15.37 -1.29 -6.34
N VAL A 129 15.59 -0.23 -5.55
CA VAL A 129 16.85 -0.04 -4.81
C VAL A 129 17.05 -1.13 -3.76
N GLN A 130 16.00 -1.52 -3.03
CA GLN A 130 16.04 -2.60 -2.06
C GLN A 130 16.48 -3.93 -2.70
N VAL A 131 15.96 -4.29 -3.88
CA VAL A 131 16.40 -5.48 -4.61
C VAL A 131 17.90 -5.40 -4.92
N GLY A 132 18.39 -4.23 -5.34
CA GLY A 132 19.83 -4.00 -5.57
C GLY A 132 20.67 -4.14 -4.30
N VAL A 133 20.19 -3.64 -3.15
CA VAL A 133 20.86 -3.80 -1.86
C VAL A 133 20.95 -5.27 -1.47
N ARG A 134 19.84 -6.03 -1.58
CA ARG A 134 19.82 -7.46 -1.25
C ARG A 134 20.79 -8.24 -2.14
N GLN A 135 20.79 -7.97 -3.45
CA GLN A 135 21.74 -8.58 -4.37
C GLN A 135 23.20 -8.26 -4.00
N ALA A 136 23.49 -7.04 -3.55
CA ALA A 136 24.83 -6.67 -3.09
C ALA A 136 25.22 -7.40 -1.80
N LEU A 137 24.29 -7.56 -0.85
CA LEU A 137 24.50 -8.35 0.36
C LEU A 137 24.75 -9.83 0.01
N ASP A 138 23.98 -10.40 -0.91
CA ASP A 138 24.14 -11.78 -1.38
C ASP A 138 25.50 -11.99 -2.07
N ASN A 139 25.98 -10.98 -2.80
CA ASN A 139 27.29 -10.98 -3.45
C ASN A 139 28.44 -10.63 -2.49
N GLN A 140 28.16 -10.41 -1.19
CA GLN A 140 29.12 -9.94 -0.19
C GLN A 140 29.80 -8.61 -0.55
N ASP A 141 29.16 -7.78 -1.40
CA ASP A 141 29.65 -6.46 -1.77
C ASP A 141 29.16 -5.40 -0.79
N ALA A 142 29.95 -5.21 0.27
CA ALA A 142 29.66 -4.23 1.32
C ALA A 142 29.56 -2.79 0.79
N SER A 143 30.33 -2.44 -0.25
CA SER A 143 30.37 -1.08 -0.81
C SER A 143 29.12 -0.76 -1.61
N ALA A 144 28.65 -1.71 -2.42
CA ALA A 144 27.41 -1.59 -3.16
C ALA A 144 26.19 -1.63 -2.23
N ALA A 145 26.21 -2.47 -1.19
CA ALA A 145 25.15 -2.52 -0.19
C ALA A 145 25.02 -1.19 0.56
N GLN A 146 26.12 -0.62 1.06
CA GLN A 146 26.12 0.69 1.72
C GLN A 146 25.62 1.81 0.80
N SER A 147 26.08 1.83 -0.46
CA SER A 147 25.64 2.81 -1.46
C SER A 147 24.14 2.69 -1.78
N GLY A 148 23.64 1.46 -1.90
CA GLY A 148 22.22 1.20 -2.12
C GLY A 148 21.36 1.59 -0.91
N ILE A 149 21.82 1.34 0.31
CA ILE A 149 21.14 1.77 1.54
C ILE A 149 21.08 3.29 1.60
N ALA A 150 22.18 4.00 1.31
CA ALA A 150 22.18 5.47 1.28
C ALA A 150 21.20 6.03 0.24
N ARG A 151 21.09 5.39 -0.94
CA ARG A 151 20.10 5.75 -1.96
C ARG A 151 18.67 5.46 -1.48
N LEU A 152 18.45 4.36 -0.78
CA LEU A 152 17.16 4.01 -0.21
C LEU A 152 16.72 5.04 0.83
N GLU A 153 17.62 5.47 1.72
CA GLU A 153 17.34 6.55 2.68
C GLU A 153 17.09 7.91 2.03
N ALA A 154 17.70 8.15 0.87
CA ALA A 154 17.47 9.35 0.09
C ALA A 154 16.09 9.34 -0.61
N ILE A 155 15.47 8.18 -0.80
CA ILE A 155 14.14 8.01 -1.41
C ILE A 155 13.06 7.88 -0.33
N ASP A 156 13.31 7.08 0.70
CA ASP A 156 12.40 6.81 1.80
C ASP A 156 13.16 6.58 3.11
N ARG A 157 13.12 7.58 3.99
CA ARG A 157 13.74 7.53 5.32
C ARG A 157 12.96 6.64 6.29
N GLU A 158 11.69 6.39 6.01
CA GLU A 158 10.81 5.59 6.86
C GLU A 158 10.74 4.14 6.39
N TYR A 159 11.60 3.75 5.44
CA TYR A 159 11.56 2.43 4.87
C TYR A 159 11.79 1.36 5.96
N PRO A 160 10.85 0.40 6.13
CA PRO A 160 10.76 -0.43 7.34
C PRO A 160 11.96 -1.36 7.54
N GLU A 161 12.63 -1.77 6.47
CA GLU A 161 13.78 -2.68 6.53
C GLU A 161 15.14 -1.96 6.64
N LEU A 162 15.18 -0.61 6.65
CA LEU A 162 16.45 0.12 6.65
C LEU A 162 17.37 -0.25 7.82
N LYS A 163 16.79 -0.47 9.00
CA LYS A 163 17.57 -0.87 10.18
C LYS A 163 18.22 -2.23 9.99
N GLN A 164 17.48 -3.18 9.43
CA GLN A 164 17.98 -4.54 9.17
C GLN A 164 19.06 -4.52 8.09
N LEU A 165 18.80 -3.86 6.95
CA LEU A 165 19.77 -3.76 5.85
C LEU A 165 21.09 -3.10 6.30
N LYS A 166 21.02 -2.09 7.18
CA LYS A 166 22.21 -1.49 7.79
C LYS A 166 22.98 -2.48 8.66
N ALA A 167 22.29 -3.23 9.51
CA ALA A 167 22.93 -4.25 10.35
C ALA A 167 23.60 -5.34 9.50
N ASP A 168 22.92 -5.83 8.46
CA ASP A 168 23.47 -6.84 7.54
C ASP A 168 24.71 -6.30 6.81
N SER A 169 24.67 -5.04 6.35
CA SER A 169 25.84 -4.40 5.72
C SER A 169 27.01 -4.18 6.69
N GLN A 170 26.74 -3.94 7.98
CA GLN A 170 27.77 -3.81 9.01
C GLN A 170 28.39 -5.16 9.35
N ALA A 171 27.60 -6.23 9.40
CA ALA A 171 28.07 -7.59 9.62
C ALA A 171 29.07 -8.04 8.53
N LEU A 172 28.90 -7.57 7.29
CA LEU A 172 29.86 -7.80 6.20
C LEU A 172 31.19 -7.05 6.38
N ASN A 173 31.19 -5.93 7.12
CA ASN A 173 32.38 -5.12 7.36
C ASN A 173 33.09 -5.45 8.67
N THR A 174 32.40 -6.12 9.61
CA THR A 174 33.07 -6.65 10.80
C THR A 174 33.90 -7.86 10.39
N PRO A 175 35.23 -7.83 10.55
CA PRO A 175 36.01 -9.05 10.41
C PRO A 175 35.47 -10.06 11.40
N ALA A 176 35.20 -11.29 10.93
CA ALA A 176 34.84 -12.40 11.79
C ALA A 176 35.84 -12.42 12.97
N PRO A 177 35.39 -12.50 14.23
CA PRO A 177 36.33 -12.72 15.32
C PRO A 177 37.14 -13.95 14.95
N ALA A 178 38.46 -13.75 14.87
CA ALA A 178 39.40 -14.82 14.57
C ALA A 178 39.04 -16.02 15.47
N PRO A 179 39.00 -17.26 14.93
CA PRO A 179 38.82 -18.44 15.77
C PRO A 179 39.88 -18.35 16.87
N LEU A 180 39.43 -18.20 18.11
CA LEU A 180 40.33 -18.36 19.25
C LEU A 180 40.91 -19.76 19.13
N ASP A 181 42.24 -19.83 18.99
CA ASP A 181 43.00 -21.07 18.93
C ASP A 181 42.48 -22.09 19.96
N PRO A 182 42.34 -23.38 19.58
CA PRO A 182 42.04 -24.41 20.56
C PRO A 182 43.20 -24.49 21.55
N ALA A 183 42.93 -24.07 22.78
CA ALA A 183 43.87 -24.21 23.89
C ALA A 183 44.28 -25.69 24.07
N PRO A 184 45.55 -25.97 24.39
CA PRO A 184 46.11 -27.32 24.34
C PRO A 184 45.58 -28.21 25.45
N THR A 185 45.39 -29.46 25.07
CA THR A 185 45.10 -30.64 25.88
C THR A 185 46.05 -30.79 27.07
N ARG A 186 45.51 -31.11 28.26
CA ARG A 186 46.27 -31.75 29.33
C ARG A 186 45.46 -32.92 29.92
N PRO A 187 46.06 -34.10 30.15
CA PRO A 187 45.31 -35.33 30.41
C PRO A 187 45.19 -35.72 31.90
N ALA A 188 44.24 -36.64 32.13
CA ALA A 188 44.10 -37.59 33.24
C ALA A 188 43.57 -37.02 34.57
N GLN A 189 42.72 -37.68 35.36
CA GLN A 189 42.58 -39.12 35.61
C GLN A 189 41.13 -39.54 35.94
N ALA A 190 40.87 -40.85 35.77
CA ALA A 190 39.65 -41.56 36.08
C ALA A 190 39.47 -41.84 37.58
N GLU A 191 38.22 -42.02 38.03
CA GLU A 191 37.91 -43.00 39.07
C GLU A 191 36.44 -43.45 38.94
N LEU A 192 36.25 -44.77 39.02
CA LEU A 192 35.02 -45.54 38.87
C LEU A 192 34.05 -45.38 40.05
N ALA A 193 32.74 -45.52 39.79
CA ALA A 193 31.86 -46.43 40.53
C ALA A 193 30.40 -46.39 39.99
N VAL A 194 29.91 -47.56 39.57
CA VAL A 194 28.48 -47.93 39.48
C VAL A 194 28.28 -49.04 40.52
N PRO A 195 27.14 -49.16 41.23
CA PRO A 195 26.13 -50.11 40.74
C PRO A 195 24.64 -49.84 41.13
N ARG A 196 23.74 -50.20 40.18
CA ARG A 196 22.44 -50.91 40.31
C ARG A 196 21.27 -50.35 41.16
N ALA A 197 20.08 -50.24 40.54
CA ALA A 197 18.83 -50.92 40.94
C ALA A 197 17.65 -50.57 40.00
N VAL A 198 16.74 -51.52 39.80
CA VAL A 198 15.54 -51.49 38.95
C VAL A 198 14.31 -51.49 39.87
N GLU A 199 13.33 -50.57 39.71
CA GLU A 199 11.88 -50.86 39.88
C GLU A 199 10.94 -49.65 39.61
N ARG A 200 10.15 -49.79 38.53
CA ARG A 200 8.70 -49.59 38.31
C ARG A 200 7.87 -48.43 38.97
N ALA A 201 7.23 -47.67 38.05
CA ALA A 201 5.87 -47.02 38.05
C ALA A 201 5.61 -45.60 38.63
N VAL A 202 5.52 -44.62 37.69
CA VAL A 202 4.65 -43.40 37.46
C VAL A 202 3.67 -42.93 38.58
N PRO A 203 3.27 -41.62 38.68
CA PRO A 203 3.43 -40.51 37.71
C PRO A 203 3.76 -39.09 38.25
N ALA A 204 3.89 -38.15 37.29
CA ALA A 204 3.77 -36.68 37.39
C ALA A 204 5.03 -35.82 37.62
N ALA A 205 5.56 -35.25 36.52
CA ALA A 205 5.69 -33.80 36.31
C ALA A 205 6.45 -33.55 34.99
N VAL A 206 5.70 -33.28 33.92
CA VAL A 206 6.20 -32.95 32.58
C VAL A 206 6.67 -31.48 32.58
N PRO A 207 7.92 -31.16 32.20
CA PRO A 207 8.23 -29.85 31.64
C PRO A 207 7.77 -29.84 30.18
N VAL A 208 6.94 -28.85 29.88
CA VAL A 208 6.21 -28.59 28.63
C VAL A 208 7.08 -28.75 27.37
N PRO A 209 6.64 -29.49 26.33
CA PRO A 209 7.25 -29.43 25.01
C PRO A 209 6.81 -28.16 24.29
N ALA A 210 7.77 -27.34 23.86
CA ALA A 210 7.50 -26.29 22.88
C ALA A 210 7.05 -26.94 21.56
N PRO A 211 6.07 -26.36 20.84
CA PRO A 211 5.57 -26.96 19.61
C PRO A 211 6.69 -27.03 18.58
N ALA A 212 6.82 -28.16 17.91
CA ALA A 212 7.64 -28.31 16.72
C ALA A 212 7.17 -27.30 15.67
N VAL A 213 7.84 -26.15 15.63
CA VAL A 213 7.63 -25.13 14.61
C VAL A 213 7.99 -25.75 13.26
N ASP A 214 7.09 -25.51 12.33
CA ASP A 214 6.99 -26.01 10.97
C ASP A 214 8.13 -25.51 10.05
N ASN A 215 9.38 -25.58 10.50
CA ASN A 215 10.57 -25.14 9.77
C ASN A 215 10.70 -25.85 8.42
N GLY A 216 10.25 -27.10 8.35
CA GLY A 216 10.16 -27.84 7.10
C GLY A 216 9.12 -27.27 6.13
N ALA A 217 7.93 -26.85 6.60
CA ALA A 217 6.93 -26.25 5.73
C ALA A 217 7.30 -24.84 5.29
N ALA A 218 7.93 -24.05 6.18
CA ALA A 218 8.45 -22.73 5.83
C ALA A 218 9.50 -22.82 4.71
N MET A 219 10.49 -23.71 4.84
CA MET A 219 11.52 -23.91 3.81
C MET A 219 10.94 -24.47 2.50
N ARG A 220 9.96 -25.38 2.57
CA ARG A 220 9.24 -25.86 1.38
C ARG A 220 8.47 -24.72 0.69
N ASN A 221 7.81 -23.86 1.46
CA ASN A 221 7.08 -22.72 0.90
C ASN A 221 8.04 -21.73 0.21
N GLU A 222 9.22 -21.47 0.79
CA GLU A 222 10.25 -20.64 0.15
C GLU A 222 10.77 -21.25 -1.16
N MET A 223 11.01 -22.57 -1.20
CA MET A 223 11.39 -23.27 -2.43
C MET A 223 10.27 -23.26 -3.48
N ALA A 224 9.01 -23.44 -3.08
CA ALA A 224 7.88 -23.33 -4.01
C ALA A 224 7.79 -21.90 -4.60
N GLN A 225 8.08 -20.88 -3.80
CA GLN A 225 8.10 -19.49 -4.26
C GLN A 225 9.27 -19.18 -5.21
N SER A 226 10.46 -19.78 -5.02
CA SER A 226 11.55 -19.63 -5.98
C SER A 226 11.20 -20.24 -7.33
N PHE A 227 10.65 -21.46 -7.35
CA PHE A 227 10.20 -22.10 -8.59
C PHE A 227 9.10 -21.29 -9.31
N LEU A 228 8.19 -20.66 -8.57
CA LEU A 228 7.17 -19.77 -9.16
C LEU A 228 7.78 -18.54 -9.83
N ARG A 229 8.82 -17.94 -9.24
CA ARG A 229 9.53 -16.80 -9.84
C ARG A 229 10.29 -17.21 -11.11
N ASP A 230 10.93 -18.39 -11.09
CA ASP A 230 11.64 -18.92 -12.26
C ASP A 230 10.67 -19.27 -13.40
N ALA A 231 9.48 -19.79 -13.08
CA ALA A 231 8.43 -20.02 -14.05
C ALA A 231 7.90 -18.71 -14.67
N GLU A 232 7.76 -17.65 -13.88
CA GLU A 232 7.37 -16.32 -14.37
C GLU A 232 8.43 -15.74 -15.32
N ARG A 233 9.72 -15.91 -15.00
CA ARG A 233 10.83 -15.48 -15.85
C ARG A 233 10.89 -16.27 -17.16
N ALA A 234 10.79 -17.59 -17.09
CA ALA A 234 10.77 -18.46 -18.27
C ALA A 234 9.59 -18.13 -19.20
N MET A 235 8.42 -17.79 -18.67
CA MET A 235 7.30 -17.27 -19.46
C MET A 235 7.60 -15.93 -20.12
N ALA A 236 8.28 -15.00 -19.43
CA ALA A 236 8.64 -13.71 -19.99
C ALA A 236 9.61 -13.87 -21.17
N ASP A 237 10.51 -14.85 -21.07
CA ASP A 237 11.51 -15.18 -22.09
C ASP A 237 10.96 -16.06 -23.24
N GLY A 238 9.65 -16.37 -23.25
CA GLY A 238 9.03 -17.25 -24.25
C GLY A 238 9.41 -18.73 -24.12
N ARG A 239 10.09 -19.12 -23.05
CA ARG A 239 10.51 -20.50 -22.76
C ARG A 239 9.41 -21.25 -22.02
N PHE A 240 8.32 -21.54 -22.72
CA PHE A 240 7.11 -22.15 -22.13
C PHE A 240 7.35 -23.54 -21.56
N ASP A 241 8.23 -24.34 -22.16
CA ASP A 241 8.56 -25.68 -21.64
C ASP A 241 9.32 -25.62 -20.31
N ALA A 242 10.30 -24.72 -20.19
CA ALA A 242 10.99 -24.47 -18.92
C ALA A 242 10.01 -23.97 -17.85
N ALA A 243 9.07 -23.09 -18.21
CA ALA A 243 8.04 -22.61 -17.30
C ALA A 243 7.13 -23.74 -16.77
N LYS A 244 6.79 -24.73 -17.60
CA LYS A 244 6.04 -25.92 -17.17
C LYS A 244 6.86 -26.77 -16.19
N THR A 245 8.15 -27.00 -16.45
CA THR A 245 9.03 -27.77 -15.55
C THR A 245 9.17 -27.11 -14.18
N TYR A 246 9.30 -25.78 -14.13
CA TYR A 246 9.34 -25.03 -12.87
C TYR A 246 8.01 -25.12 -12.12
N LEU A 247 6.88 -25.08 -12.82
CA LEU A 247 5.57 -25.25 -12.20
C LEU A 247 5.33 -26.65 -11.64
N ASP A 248 5.78 -27.69 -12.34
CA ASP A 248 5.72 -29.07 -11.83
C ASP A 248 6.60 -29.25 -10.60
N SER A 249 7.77 -28.59 -10.57
CA SER A 249 8.65 -28.56 -9.40
C SER A 249 7.99 -27.84 -8.22
N ALA A 250 7.37 -26.68 -8.46
CA ALA A 250 6.60 -25.96 -7.44
C ALA A 250 5.44 -26.80 -6.89
N ARG A 251 4.72 -27.55 -7.75
CA ARG A 251 3.58 -28.39 -7.35
C ARG A 251 3.98 -29.58 -6.50
N ARG A 252 5.18 -30.13 -6.70
CA ARG A 252 5.73 -31.20 -5.84
C ARG A 252 6.06 -30.70 -4.44
N VAL A 253 6.43 -29.43 -4.31
CA VAL A 253 6.84 -28.82 -3.04
C VAL A 253 5.65 -28.24 -2.28
N ASP A 254 4.70 -27.62 -2.98
CA ASP A 254 3.47 -27.07 -2.42
C ASP A 254 2.25 -27.40 -3.31
N PRO A 255 1.61 -28.57 -3.10
CA PRO A 255 0.49 -29.02 -3.91
C PRO A 255 -0.77 -28.14 -3.81
N ASN A 256 -0.93 -27.38 -2.72
CA ASN A 256 -2.14 -26.62 -2.41
C ASN A 256 -2.05 -25.15 -2.81
N ASN A 257 -1.04 -24.76 -3.58
CA ASN A 257 -0.82 -23.36 -3.94
C ASN A 257 -1.71 -22.89 -5.11
N PRO A 258 -2.64 -21.95 -4.91
CA PRO A 258 -3.51 -21.46 -5.98
C PRO A 258 -2.74 -20.67 -7.06
N ARG A 259 -1.51 -20.21 -6.78
CA ARG A 259 -0.70 -19.47 -7.75
C ARG A 259 -0.19 -20.40 -8.85
N ILE A 260 0.12 -21.66 -8.53
CA ILE A 260 0.60 -22.66 -9.50
C ILE A 260 -0.46 -22.87 -10.58
N ASP A 261 -1.73 -23.05 -10.19
CA ASP A 261 -2.81 -23.28 -11.13
C ASP A 261 -3.08 -22.06 -12.02
N ASN A 262 -3.10 -20.86 -11.43
CA ASN A 262 -3.25 -19.62 -12.18
C ASN A 262 -2.11 -19.40 -13.18
N LEU A 263 -0.87 -19.65 -12.78
CA LEU A 263 0.29 -19.52 -13.65
C LEU A 263 0.26 -20.56 -14.78
N SER A 264 -0.10 -21.81 -14.47
CA SER A 264 -0.17 -22.89 -15.45
C SER A 264 -1.17 -22.59 -16.58
N ARG A 265 -2.31 -21.96 -16.27
CA ARG A 265 -3.28 -21.52 -17.28
C ARG A 265 -2.71 -20.42 -18.16
N ARG A 266 -2.03 -19.44 -17.57
CA ARG A 266 -1.38 -18.35 -18.32
C ARG A 266 -0.26 -18.85 -19.24
N VAL A 267 0.56 -19.80 -18.78
CA VAL A 267 1.61 -20.41 -19.61
C VAL A 267 0.98 -21.00 -20.88
N ARG A 268 -0.05 -21.84 -20.73
CA ARG A 268 -0.72 -22.52 -21.84
C ARG A 268 -1.41 -21.54 -22.80
N GLU A 269 -2.04 -20.50 -22.26
CA GLU A 269 -2.71 -19.49 -23.07
C GLU A 269 -1.70 -18.66 -23.88
N ARG A 270 -0.61 -18.23 -23.25
CA ARG A 270 0.44 -17.45 -23.92
C ARG A 270 1.21 -18.28 -24.94
N GLU A 271 1.47 -19.55 -24.64
CA GLU A 271 2.05 -20.51 -25.59
C GLU A 271 1.15 -20.67 -26.83
N ARG A 272 -0.17 -20.82 -26.65
CA ARG A 272 -1.13 -20.87 -27.76
C ARG A 272 -1.14 -19.58 -28.57
N GLN A 273 -1.10 -18.42 -27.91
CA GLN A 273 -1.07 -17.13 -28.59
C GLN A 273 0.20 -16.96 -29.42
N VAL A 274 1.37 -17.35 -28.87
CA VAL A 274 2.64 -17.30 -29.61
C VAL A 274 2.60 -18.24 -30.81
N LEU A 275 2.15 -19.47 -30.64
CA LEU A 275 1.98 -20.44 -31.73
C LEU A 275 1.00 -19.93 -32.79
N GLN A 276 -0.09 -19.25 -32.41
CA GLN A 276 -1.03 -18.64 -33.36
C GLN A 276 -0.39 -17.46 -34.10
N THR A 277 0.37 -16.59 -33.43
CA THR A 277 1.06 -15.48 -34.10
C THR A 277 2.16 -15.95 -35.04
N GLU A 278 2.86 -17.04 -34.71
CA GLU A 278 3.89 -17.63 -35.58
C GLU A 278 3.30 -18.43 -36.75
N THR A 279 2.10 -18.99 -36.61
CA THR A 279 1.41 -19.72 -37.70
C THR A 279 0.54 -18.82 -38.57
N THR A 280 0.17 -17.63 -38.09
CA THR A 280 -0.54 -16.60 -38.86
C THR A 280 0.45 -15.73 -39.63
N ILE A 281 1.27 -16.36 -40.47
CA ILE A 281 2.11 -15.66 -41.43
C ILE A 281 1.26 -15.38 -42.69
N LYS A 282 1.17 -14.11 -43.08
CA LYS A 282 0.71 -13.65 -44.39
C LYS A 282 1.79 -13.83 -45.44
#